data_AF-A0A4P6WJT4-F1
#
_entry.id   AF-A0A4P6WJT4-F1
#
_cell.length_a   1.000
_cell.length_b   1.000
_cell.length_c   1.000
_cell.angle_alpha   90.00
_cell.angle_beta   90.00
_cell.angle_gamma   90.00
#
_symmetry.space_group_name_H-M   'P 1'
#
loop_
_entity.id
_entity.type
_entity.pdbx_description
1 polymer ?
#
loop_
_entity_poly.entity_id
_entity_poly.type
_entity_poly.pdbx_seq_one_letter_code
_entity_poly.pdbx_strand_id
1 'polypeptide(L)' 'MPRYYEIETAFRSAIVREPSGRKTVTTRDFVRELKKVNWDFSLKDANAWIESSVSTFKDISAVEGEERTFMLFNPNEGL' A
#
# COMPACT_ATOMS: atom_id res chain seq x y z
N MET A 1 -20.56 8.26 7.06
CA MET A 1 -20.20 7.94 5.66
C MET A 1 -18.75 7.52 5.67
N PRO A 2 -18.42 6.29 5.25
CA PRO A 2 -17.03 5.88 5.07
C PRO A 2 -16.43 6.77 3.99
N ARG A 3 -15.40 7.54 4.32
CA ARG A 3 -14.87 8.54 3.38
C ARG A 3 -13.68 7.91 2.69
N TYR A 4 -13.68 7.93 1.36
CA TYR A 4 -12.63 7.34 0.53
C TYR A 4 -11.20 7.77 0.94
N TYR A 5 -11.05 8.94 1.57
CA TYR A 5 -9.78 9.40 2.14
C TYR A 5 -9.24 8.50 3.26
N GLU A 6 -10.09 7.76 3.99
CA GLU A 6 -9.68 6.89 5.10
C GLU A 6 -8.86 5.72 4.58
N ILE A 7 -9.23 5.20 3.41
CA ILE A 7 -8.49 4.15 2.71
C ILE A 7 -7.12 4.69 2.27
N GLU A 8 -7.07 5.89 1.69
CA GLU A 8 -5.81 6.52 1.30
C GLU A 8 -4.93 6.84 2.52
N THR A 9 -5.53 7.27 3.63
CA THR A 9 -4.82 7.55 4.89
C THR A 9 -4.26 6.27 5.50
N ALA A 10 -5.03 5.19 5.51
CA ALA A 10 -4.59 3.87 5.94
C ALA A 10 -3.44 3.36 5.05
N PHE A 11 -3.55 3.53 3.74
CA PHE A 11 -2.50 3.16 2.79
C PHE A 11 -1.20 3.91 3.06
N ARG A 12 -1.26 5.25 3.21
CA ARG A 12 -0.09 6.08 3.55
C ARG A 12 0.54 5.68 4.89
N SER A 13 -0.27 5.27 5.86
CA SER A 13 0.18 4.81 7.17
C SER A 13 0.85 3.43 7.11
N ALA A 14 0.46 2.59 6.15
CA ALA A 14 1.07 1.29 5.89
C ALA A 14 2.40 1.38 5.12
N ILE A 15 2.79 2.57 4.61
CA ILE A 15 4.08 2.78 3.96
C ILE A 15 5.19 2.76 5.01
N VAL A 16 6.06 1.76 4.90
CA VAL A 16 7.27 1.62 5.68
C VAL A 16 8.42 2.32 4.95
N ARG A 17 9.17 3.16 5.66
CA ARG A 17 10.42 3.73 5.18
C ARG A 17 11.57 2.87 5.64
N GLU A 18 12.28 2.28 4.70
CA GLU A 18 13.50 1.53 4.96
C GLU A 18 14.67 2.47 5.24
N PRO A 19 15.68 2.03 6.02
CA PRO A 19 16.92 2.79 6.23
C PRO A 19 17.66 3.14 4.93
N SER A 20 17.42 2.39 3.86
CA SER A 20 17.95 2.62 2.51
C SER A 20 17.33 3.84 1.81
N GLY A 21 16.32 4.49 2.41
CA GLY A 21 15.53 5.57 1.81
C GLY A 21 14.37 5.07 0.94
N ARG A 22 14.27 3.75 0.69
CA ARG A 22 13.15 3.16 -0.04
C ARG A 22 11.88 3.19 0.79
N LYS A 23 10.76 3.40 0.11
CA LYS A 23 9.42 3.35 0.70
C LYS A 23 8.73 2.11 0.16
N THR A 24 8.33 1.22 1.04
CA THR A 24 7.67 -0.05 0.69
C THR A 24 6.36 -0.17 1.43
N VAL A 25 5.37 -0.80 0.83
CA VAL A 25 4.09 -1.11 1.46
C VAL A 25 3.72 -2.55 1.15
N THR A 26 3.29 -3.28 2.18
CA THR A 26 2.78 -4.64 2.01
C THR A 26 1.25 -4.60 2.04
N THR A 27 0.61 -5.47 1.25
CA THR A 27 -0.85 -5.61 1.26
C THR A 27 -1.38 -5.97 2.65
N ARG A 28 -0.60 -6.76 3.39
CA ARG A 28 -0.93 -7.14 4.77
C ARG A 28 -0.95 -5.97 5.73
N ASP A 29 0.07 -5.10 5.69
CA ASP A 29 0.08 -3.91 6.54
C ASP A 29 -1.04 -2.94 6.12
N PHE A 30 -1.32 -2.83 4.82
CA PHE A 30 -2.44 -2.03 4.35
C PHE A 30 -3.79 -2.53 4.90
N VAL A 31 -4.08 -3.83 4.81
CA VAL A 31 -5.30 -4.42 5.42
C VAL A 31 -5.33 -4.23 6.93
N ARG A 32 -4.19 -4.31 7.61
CA ARG A 32 -4.11 -4.04 9.06
C ARG A 32 -4.48 -2.60 9.40
N GLU A 33 -4.00 -1.62 8.64
CA GLU A 33 -4.36 -0.21 8.83
C GLU A 33 -5.84 0.04 8.49
N LEU A 34 -6.37 -0.60 7.45
CA LEU A 34 -7.79 -0.52 7.10
C LEU A 34 -8.69 -1.03 8.22
N LYS A 35 -8.31 -2.13 8.89
CA LYS A 35 -9.06 -2.62 10.05
C LYS A 35 -9.15 -1.61 11.19
N LYS A 36 -8.13 -0.75 11.38
CA LYS A 36 -8.16 0.30 12.42
C LYS A 36 -9.20 1.38 12.11
N VAL A 37 -9.46 1.63 10.84
CA VAL A 37 -10.48 2.60 10.37
C VAL A 37 -11.84 1.94 10.10
N ASN A 38 -12.08 0.73 10.64
CA ASN A 38 -13.30 -0.07 10.45
C ASN A 38 -13.58 -0.47 8.99
N TRP A 39 -12.53 -0.65 8.20
CA TRP A 39 -12.62 -1.20 6.84
C TRP A 39 -12.12 -2.65 6.83
N ASP A 40 -12.95 -3.56 6.34
CA ASP A 40 -12.60 -4.97 6.18
C ASP A 40 -12.36 -5.26 4.71
N PHE A 41 -11.09 -5.14 4.28
CA PHE A 41 -10.65 -5.50 2.94
C PHE A 41 -10.00 -6.88 2.97
N SER A 42 -10.28 -7.69 1.96
CA SER A 42 -9.45 -8.87 1.69
C SER A 42 -8.11 -8.44 1.10
N LEU A 43 -7.12 -9.34 1.13
CA LEU A 43 -5.83 -9.09 0.46
C LEU A 43 -6.02 -8.82 -1.04
N LYS A 44 -6.97 -9.51 -1.67
CA LYS A 44 -7.33 -9.30 -3.08
C LYS A 44 -7.92 -7.90 -3.33
N ASP A 45 -8.83 -7.45 -2.46
CA ASP A 45 -9.44 -6.11 -2.59
C ASP A 45 -8.40 -5.02 -2.37
N ALA A 46 -7.53 -5.21 -1.38
CA ALA A 46 -6.41 -4.33 -1.11
C ALA A 46 -5.45 -4.26 -2.31
N ASN A 47 -5.09 -5.40 -2.92
CA ASN A 47 -4.27 -5.44 -4.13
C ASN A 47 -4.94 -4.70 -5.29
N ALA A 48 -6.22 -4.95 -5.56
CA ALA A 48 -6.95 -4.26 -6.62
C ALA A 48 -7.04 -2.75 -6.39
N TRP A 49 -7.22 -2.33 -5.14
CA TRP A 49 -7.24 -0.90 -4.77
C TRP A 49 -5.85 -0.26 -4.97
N ILE A 50 -4.78 -0.95 -4.57
CA ILE A 50 -3.41 -0.52 -4.79
C ILE A 50 -3.17 -0.41 -6.30
N GLU A 51 -3.40 -1.45 -7.09
CA GLU A 51 -3.23 -1.43 -8.55
C GLU A 51 -4.02 -0.29 -9.23
N SER A 52 -5.22 0.04 -8.74
CA SER A 52 -6.01 1.17 -9.25
C SER A 52 -5.48 2.54 -8.82
N SER A 53 -4.82 2.64 -7.67
CA SER A 53 -4.38 3.91 -7.07
C SER A 53 -2.90 4.21 -7.34
N VAL A 54 -2.15 3.20 -7.76
CA VAL A 54 -0.70 3.22 -7.91
C VAL A 54 -0.33 3.58 -9.35
N SER A 55 -0.09 4.87 -9.60
CA SER A 55 0.62 5.32 -10.80
C SER A 55 2.14 5.42 -10.57
N THR A 56 2.61 5.36 -9.31
CA THR A 56 3.99 5.64 -8.89
C THR A 56 4.61 4.55 -8.01
N PHE A 57 4.06 3.35 -7.96
CA PHE A 57 4.65 2.22 -7.24
C PHE A 57 4.86 1.04 -8.18
N LYS A 58 5.83 0.21 -7.84
CA LYS A 58 6.21 -0.99 -8.57
C LYS A 58 5.98 -2.20 -7.67
N ASP A 59 5.29 -3.21 -8.19
CA ASP A 59 5.21 -4.51 -7.53
C ASP A 59 6.61 -5.14 -7.48
N ILE A 60 7.06 -5.48 -6.27
CA ILE A 60 8.32 -6.14 -5.96
C ILE A 60 8.08 -7.43 -5.18
N SER A 61 6.86 -7.97 -5.21
CA SER A 61 6.50 -9.21 -4.53
C SER A 61 7.48 -10.33 -4.93
N ALA A 62 8.12 -10.92 -3.92
CA ALA A 62 9.06 -12.03 -4.10
C ALA A 62 8.37 -13.40 -4.10
N VAL A 63 7.11 -13.44 -3.65
CA VAL A 63 6.31 -14.66 -3.48
C VAL A 63 5.02 -14.57 -4.29
N GLU A 64 4.65 -15.67 -4.95
CA GLU A 64 3.32 -15.80 -5.56
C GLU A 64 2.27 -15.90 -4.46
N GLY A 65 1.32 -14.96 -4.44
CA GLY A 65 0.25 -14.94 -3.45
C GLY A 65 -0.51 -13.60 -3.42
N GLU A 66 -1.47 -13.53 -2.50
CA GLU A 66 -2.26 -12.31 -2.27
C GLU A 66 -1.51 -11.31 -1.35
N GLU A 67 -0.47 -11.75 -0.63
CA GLU A 67 0.42 -10.88 0.13
C GLU A 67 1.50 -10.30 -0.79
N ARG A 68 1.16 -9.21 -1.47
CA ARG A 68 2.09 -8.50 -2.36
C ARG A 68 2.84 -7.40 -1.62
N THR A 69 4.00 -7.04 -2.17
CA THR A 69 4.82 -5.95 -1.67
C THR A 69 5.06 -4.97 -2.80
N PHE A 70 4.77 -3.70 -2.55
CA PHE A 70 4.93 -2.63 -3.53
C PHE A 70 5.99 -1.66 -3.04
N MET A 71 6.91 -1.29 -3.93
CA MET A 71 7.90 -0.24 -3.70
C MET A 71 7.40 1.06 -4.33
N LEU A 72 7.36 2.14 -3.56
CA LEU A 72 7.12 3.46 -4.11
C LEU A 72 8.32 3.85 -4.98
N PHE A 73 8.06 3.99 -6.27
CA PHE A 73 9.01 4.42 -7.29
C PHE A 73 8.62 5.83 -7.70
N ASN A 74 9.14 6.83 -6.98
CA ASN A 74 8.96 8.21 -7.37
C ASN A 74 10.13 8.62 -8.29
N PRO A 75 9.96 8.69 -9.63
CA PRO A 75 11.03 9.16 -10.52
C PRO A 75 11.37 10.65 -10.31
N ASN A 76 10.54 11.37 -9.53
CA ASN A 76 10.70 12.79 -9.20
C ASN A 76 11.14 13.04 -7.75
N GLU A 77 11.67 12.06 -7.01
CA GLU A 77 12.54 12.40 -5.85
C GLU A 77 13.90 12.90 -6.38
N GLY A 78 13.83 14.00 -7.12
CA GLY A 78 14.92 14.92 -7.34
C GLY A 78 15.15 15.70 -6.04
N LEU A 79 16.39 15.64 -5.57
CA LEU A 79 17.05 16.77 -4.95
C LEU A 79 17.77 17.55 -6.05
#